data_AF-A0AB38HU99-F1
#
_entry.id   AF-A0AB38HU99-F1
#
_cell.length_a   1.000
_cell.length_b   1.000
_cell.length_c   1.000
_cell.angle_alpha   90.00
_cell.angle_beta   90.00
_cell.angle_gamma   90.00
#
_symmetry.space_group_name_H-M   'P 1'
#
loop_
_entity.id
_entity.type
_entity.pdbx_description
1 polymer ?
#
loop_
_entity_poly.entity_id
_entity_poly.type
_entity_poly.pdbx_seq_one_letter_code
_entity_poly.pdbx_strand_id
1 'polypeptide(L)' 'MFGNGEGVQSDLDDDEVLLLQLCSDSDGPRFECWDLGAICFWMKKEALRAHQFHLAEAEIEGH' A
#
# COMPACT_ATOMS: atom_id res chain seq x y z
N MET A 1 -9.91 12.88 -8.66
CA MET A 1 -10.71 11.65 -8.61
C MET A 1 -10.12 10.84 -7.46
N PHE A 2 -10.78 10.80 -6.29
CA PHE A 2 -10.29 10.02 -5.16
C PHE A 2 -10.44 8.55 -5.52
N GLY A 3 -9.35 7.80 -5.46
CA GLY A 3 -9.27 6.45 -6.00
C GLY A 3 -10.20 5.49 -5.27
N ASN A 4 -11.25 5.05 -5.97
CA ASN A 4 -11.91 3.77 -5.69
C ASN A 4 -11.12 2.68 -6.42
N GLY A 5 -9.88 2.45 -6.00
CA GLY A 5 -9.19 1.23 -6.39
C GLY A 5 -9.81 0.08 -5.61
N GLU A 6 -10.42 -0.88 -6.30
CA GLU A 6 -10.81 -2.18 -5.72
C GLU A 6 -9.56 -3.03 -5.40
N GLY A 7 -8.52 -2.41 -4.82
CA GLY A 7 -7.37 -3.10 -4.26
C GLY A 7 -7.69 -3.37 -2.80
N VAL A 8 -7.96 -4.65 -2.51
CA VAL A 8 -7.90 -5.32 -1.18
C VAL A 8 -7.64 -4.34 -0.01
N GLN A 9 -8.66 -3.55 0.36
CA GLN A 9 -8.65 -2.75 1.60
C GLN A 9 -9.14 -3.59 2.79
N SER A 10 -9.31 -4.92 2.61
CA SER A 10 -9.97 -5.80 3.56
C SER A 10 -9.18 -6.07 4.84
N ASP A 11 -7.88 -5.75 4.87
CA ASP A 11 -7.00 -6.10 6.00
C ASP A 11 -6.46 -4.88 6.76
N LEU A 12 -6.94 -3.67 6.48
CA LEU A 12 -6.56 -2.49 7.26
C LEU A 12 -7.46 -2.36 8.48
N ASP A 13 -6.85 -2.13 9.65
CA ASP A 13 -7.59 -1.77 10.85
C ASP A 13 -8.37 -0.45 10.63
N ASP A 14 -9.48 -0.26 11.36
CA ASP A 14 -10.30 0.96 11.30
C ASP A 14 -9.52 2.25 11.58
N ASP A 15 -8.35 2.17 12.22
CA ASP A 15 -7.46 3.29 12.54
C ASP A 15 -6.28 3.44 11.58
N GLU A 16 -6.21 2.64 10.51
CA GLU A 16 -5.15 2.65 9.51
C GLU A 16 -5.56 3.32 8.21
N VAL A 17 -4.56 3.68 7.41
CA VAL A 17 -4.73 4.26 6.08
C VAL A 17 -3.64 3.77 5.15
N LEU A 18 -4.04 3.33 3.96
CA LEU A 18 -3.14 3.00 2.87
C LEU A 18 -2.54 4.28 2.27
N LEU A 19 -1.21 4.34 2.21
CA LEU A 19 -0.48 5.45 1.62
C LEU A 19 -0.16 5.21 0.15
N LEU A 20 0.31 4.01 -0.17
CA LEU A 20 0.76 3.63 -1.50
C LEU A 20 0.64 2.12 -1.66
N GLN A 21 0.15 1.68 -2.81
CA GLN A 21 0.21 0.29 -3.23
C GLN A 21 0.90 0.22 -4.58
N LEU A 22 1.91 -0.64 -4.68
CA LEU A 22 2.63 -0.93 -5.92
C LEU A 22 2.35 -2.37 -6.31
N CYS A 23 1.62 -2.56 -7.40
CA CYS A 23 1.30 -3.86 -7.95
C CYS A 23 2.14 -4.15 -9.20
N SER A 24 2.35 -5.43 -9.47
CA SER A 24 2.83 -5.85 -10.79
C SER A 24 1.71 -5.60 -11.81
N ASP A 25 1.92 -4.62 -12.70
CA ASP A 25 1.06 -4.36 -13.84
C ASP A 25 1.86 -4.54 -15.14
N SER A 26 1.32 -5.33 -16.06
CA SER A 26 1.86 -5.56 -17.40
C SER A 26 1.99 -4.29 -18.25
N ASP A 27 1.28 -3.21 -17.89
CA ASP A 27 1.27 -1.93 -18.61
C ASP A 27 2.11 -0.81 -17.93
N GLY A 28 2.73 -1.09 -16.78
CA GLY A 28 3.58 -0.15 -16.02
C GLY A 28 5.08 -0.27 -16.32
N PRO A 29 5.95 0.55 -15.68
CA PRO A 29 7.38 0.25 -15.64
C PRO A 29 7.53 -1.17 -15.12
N ARG A 30 8.09 -2.06 -15.95
CA ARG A 30 8.22 -3.45 -15.61
C ARG A 30 9.11 -3.57 -14.37
N PHE A 31 8.50 -3.75 -13.21
CA PHE A 31 9.18 -4.28 -12.03
C PHE A 31 9.39 -5.79 -12.29
N GLU A 32 10.24 -6.06 -13.28
CA GLU A 32 10.41 -7.33 -14.02
C GLU A 32 10.95 -8.48 -13.14
N CYS A 33 11.15 -8.25 -11.84
CA CYS A 33 11.81 -9.18 -10.92
C CYS A 33 10.97 -9.55 -9.69
N TRP A 34 9.69 -9.17 -9.67
CA TRP A 34 8.81 -9.43 -8.54
C TRP A 34 7.82 -10.51 -8.95
N ASP A 35 8.12 -11.76 -8.58
CA ASP A 35 7.12 -12.84 -8.46
C ASP A 35 6.24 -12.61 -7.20
N LEU A 36 6.08 -11.34 -6.81
CA LEU A 36 5.57 -10.85 -5.54
C LEU A 36 4.36 -9.98 -5.91
N GLY A 37 3.16 -10.41 -5.49
CA GLY A 37 1.88 -9.80 -5.87
C GLY A 37 1.84 -8.28 -5.74
N ALA A 38 1.99 -7.74 -4.53
CA ALA A 38 1.91 -6.29 -4.26
C ALA A 38 2.80 -5.83 -3.10
N ILE A 39 3.30 -4.59 -3.16
CA ILE A 39 3.81 -3.86 -1.99
C ILE A 39 2.72 -2.93 -1.51
N CYS A 40 2.42 -2.99 -0.22
CA CYS A 40 1.50 -2.07 0.44
C CYS A 40 2.27 -1.25 1.48
N PHE A 41 2.06 0.06 1.48
CA PHE A 41 2.51 0.96 2.54
C PHE A 41 1.31 1.52 3.28
N TRP A 42 1.27 1.36 4.60
CA TRP A 42 0.18 1.84 5.43
C TRP A 42 0.70 2.48 6.71
N MET A 43 -0.15 3.26 7.39
CA MET A 43 0.17 3.84 8.69
C MET A 43 -1.09 4.14 9.50
N LYS A 44 -0.93 4.34 10.81
CA LYS A 44 -2.02 4.82 11.67
C LYS A 44 -2.43 6.26 11.30
N LYS A 45 -3.74 6.54 11.34
CA LYS A 45 -4.33 7.86 11.04
C LYS A 45 -3.76 8.98 11.91
N GLU A 46 -3.43 8.69 13.17
CA GLU A 46 -2.82 9.66 14.09
C GLU A 46 -1.42 10.07 13.64
N ALA A 47 -0.60 9.10 13.25
CA ALA A 47 0.74 9.35 12.72
C ALA A 47 0.68 10.13 11.40
N LEU A 48 -0.33 9.87 10.54
CA LEU A 48 -0.55 10.66 9.33
C LEU A 48 -0.88 12.12 9.65
N ARG A 49 -1.78 12.36 10.63
CA ARG A 49 -2.13 13.72 11.09
C ARG A 49 -0.93 14.47 11.67
N ALA A 50 0.00 13.75 12.30
CA ALA A 50 1.23 14.31 12.85
C ALA A 50 2.38 14.41 11.82
N HIS A 51 2.14 14.03 10.56
CA HIS A 51 3.15 13.96 9.48
C HIS A 51 4.36 13.08 9.83
N GLN A 52 4.17 12.03 10.62
CA GLN A 52 5.22 11.12 11.08
C GLN A 52 5.39 9.94 10.10
N PHE A 53 5.76 10.23 8.85
CA PHE A 53 5.90 9.21 7.79
C PHE A 53 6.98 8.15 8.05
N HIS A 54 7.89 8.39 8.99
CA HIS A 54 8.87 7.40 9.44
C HIS A 54 8.23 6.22 10.21
N LEU A 55 6.96 6.34 10.59
CA LEU A 55 6.16 5.29 11.22
C LEU A 55 5.33 4.48 10.20
N ALA A 56 5.52 4.70 8.89
CA ALA A 56 4.85 3.91 7.88
C ALA A 56 5.42 2.49 7.85
N GLU A 57 4.51 1.52 7.79
CA GLU A 57 4.83 0.10 7.67
C GLU A 57 4.70 -0.33 6.21
N ALA A 58 5.48 -1.33 5.82
CA ALA A 58 5.51 -1.87 4.47
C ALA A 58 5.32 -3.38 4.52
N GLU A 59 4.39 -3.89 3.73
CA GLU A 59 4.10 -5.30 3.56
C GLU A 59 4.27 -5.70 2.10
N ILE A 60 4.81 -6.90 1.88
CA ILE A 60 4.93 -7.50 0.56
C ILE A 60 4.01 -8.72 0.55
N GLU A 61 2.90 -8.63 -0.18
CA GLU A 61 2.04 -9.77 -0.45
C GLU A 61 2.59 -10.53 -1.65
N GLY A 62 3.28 -11.64 -1.41
CA GLY A 62 3.77 -12.57 -2.42
C GLY A 62 3.75 -13.98 -1.84
N HIS A 63 3.24 -14.94 -2.62
CA HIS A 63 3.09 -16.34 -2.20
C HIS A 63 4.42 -17.06 -1.95
#